data_AF-A0A7C9AD27-F1
#
_entry.id   AF-A0A7C9AD27-F1
#
_cell.length_a   1.000
_cell.length_b   1.000
_cell.length_c   1.000
_cell.angle_alpha   90.00
_cell.angle_beta   90.00
_cell.angle_gamma   90.00
#
_symmetry.space_group_name_H-M   'P 1'
#
loop_
_entity.id
_entity.type
_entity.pdbx_description
1 polymer ?
#
loop_
_entity_poly.entity_id
_entity_poly.type
_entity_poly.pdbx_seq_one_letter_code
_entity_poly.pdbx_strand_id
1 'polypeptide(L)'
;KKSDRSTLRECDPAKVIKEAVAKALVPYYPFAGRLRERPGRKLVVECNAEGALFIEAHADVTLDQFKVEDLRPPIPCLQDLIFDVPASSPILHSPLLLFQVLLLLLLL
;
A
#
# COMPACT_ATOMS: atom_id res chain seq x y z
N LYS A 1 30.67 -9.73 31.27
CA LYS A 1 29.38 -10.12 30.68
C LYS A 1 28.42 -8.94 30.80
N LYS A 2 28.34 -8.09 29.77
CA LYS A 2 27.45 -6.92 29.73
C LYS A 2 26.48 -7.17 28.58
N SER A 3 25.21 -7.17 28.93
CA SER A 3 24.08 -7.65 28.13
C SER A 3 24.02 -6.93 26.79
N ASP A 4 24.16 -7.69 25.70
CA ASP A 4 23.91 -7.24 24.33
C ASP A 4 22.42 -6.90 24.21
N ARG A 5 22.12 -5.60 24.16
CA ARG A 5 20.78 -5.03 24.10
C ARG A 5 20.60 -4.33 22.76
N SER A 6 21.08 -4.94 21.68
CA SER A 6 21.02 -4.39 20.30
C SER A 6 19.83 -4.91 19.47
N THR A 7 18.87 -5.63 20.08
CA THR A 7 17.78 -6.31 19.38
C THR A 7 16.47 -5.53 19.30
N LEU A 8 16.49 -4.25 18.89
CA LEU A 8 15.38 -3.60 18.20
C LEU A 8 15.98 -2.49 17.34
N ARG A 9 16.36 -2.82 16.10
CA ARG A 9 16.51 -1.79 15.06
C ARG A 9 15.19 -1.02 15.06
N GLU A 10 15.25 0.31 15.14
CA GLU A 10 14.11 1.18 14.80
C GLU A 10 13.74 0.85 13.34
N CYS A 11 12.83 -0.11 13.19
CA CYS A 11 12.46 -0.66 11.91
C CYS A 11 11.36 0.25 11.38
N ASP A 12 11.72 1.08 10.39
CA ASP A 12 10.76 1.86 9.62
C ASP A 12 9.58 0.95 9.19
N PRO A 13 8.35 1.20 9.68
CA PRO A 13 7.21 0.33 9.44
C PRO A 13 6.85 0.27 7.96
N ALA A 14 6.99 1.38 7.22
CA ALA A 14 6.71 1.40 5.78
C ALA A 14 7.67 0.47 5.04
N LYS A 15 8.96 0.52 5.39
CA LYS A 15 9.98 -0.40 4.85
C LYS A 15 9.68 -1.87 5.18
N VAL A 16 9.34 -2.19 6.43
CA VAL A 16 9.02 -3.57 6.84
C VAL A 16 7.81 -4.10 6.06
N ILE A 17 6.75 -3.29 5.93
CA ILE A 17 5.55 -3.67 5.18
C ILE A 17 5.89 -3.83 3.69
N LYS A 18 6.67 -2.92 3.10
CA LYS A 18 7.09 -3.00 1.70
C LYS A 18 7.86 -4.30 1.41
N GLU A 19 8.79 -4.68 2.29
CA GLU A 19 9.54 -5.93 2.18
C GLU A 19 8.63 -7.16 2.33
N ALA A 20 7.65 -7.12 3.24
CA ALA A 20 6.67 -8.19 3.41
C ALA A 20 5.77 -8.35 2.18
N VAL A 21 5.29 -7.24 1.61
CA VAL A 21 4.49 -7.23 0.37
C VAL A 21 5.32 -7.81 -0.78
N ALA A 22 6.59 -7.41 -0.94
CA ALA A 22 7.46 -7.94 -1.98
C ALA A 22 7.62 -9.48 -1.86
N LYS A 23 7.77 -10.00 -0.65
CA LYS A 23 7.81 -11.46 -0.40
C LYS A 23 6.48 -12.13 -0.71
N ALA A 24 5.36 -11.50 -0.36
CA ALA A 24 4.02 -12.03 -0.64
C ALA A 24 3.72 -12.06 -2.15
N LEU A 25 4.23 -11.11 -2.93
CA LEU A 25 4.05 -11.10 -4.39
C LEU A 25 4.74 -12.28 -5.10
N VAL A 26 5.61 -13.06 -4.43
CA VAL A 26 6.19 -14.26 -5.03
C VAL A 26 5.14 -15.36 -5.22
N PRO A 27 4.46 -15.87 -4.17
CA PRO A 27 3.36 -16.81 -4.35
C PRO A 27 2.12 -16.15 -5.02
N TYR A 28 1.94 -14.84 -4.87
CA TYR A 28 0.83 -14.08 -5.46
C TYR A 28 1.23 -13.26 -6.70
N TYR A 29 2.10 -13.84 -7.54
CA TYR A 29 2.71 -13.18 -8.70
C TYR A 29 1.75 -12.51 -9.70
N PRO A 30 0.49 -12.95 -9.91
CA PRO A 30 -0.40 -12.26 -10.85
C PRO A 30 -0.64 -10.80 -10.44
N PHE A 31 -0.65 -10.47 -9.15
CA PHE A 31 -0.87 -9.10 -8.68
C PHE A 31 0.30 -8.16 -8.95
N ALA A 32 1.48 -8.69 -9.28
CA ALA A 32 2.62 -7.91 -9.75
C ALA A 32 2.59 -7.66 -11.28
N GLY A 33 1.51 -8.05 -11.96
CA GLY A 33 1.32 -7.89 -13.40
C GLY A 33 0.58 -6.61 -13.80
N ARG A 34 0.10 -6.60 -15.04
CA ARG A 34 -0.73 -5.53 -15.62
C ARG A 34 -1.97 -6.10 -16.29
N LEU A 35 -3.08 -5.38 -16.23
CA LEU A 35 -4.26 -5.73 -17.01
C LEU A 35 -4.02 -5.40 -18.49
N ARG A 36 -4.32 -6.35 -19.37
CA ARG A 36 -4.21 -6.21 -20.83
C ARG A 36 -5.50 -6.69 -21.49
N GLU A 37 -5.83 -6.09 -22.62
CA GLU A 37 -6.89 -6.59 -23.50
C GLU A 37 -6.30 -7.48 -24.60
N ARG A 38 -6.95 -8.60 -24.87
CA ARG A 38 -6.65 -9.54 -25.96
C ARG A 38 -7.78 -9.53 -26.99
N PRO A 39 -7.57 -10.08 -28.21
CA PRO A 39 -8.61 -10.16 -29.22
C PRO A 39 -9.93 -10.71 -28.68
N GLY A 40 -11.05 -10.14 -29.13
CA GLY A 40 -12.38 -10.48 -28.62
C GLY A 40 -12.74 -9.80 -27.29
N ARG A 41 -12.10 -8.68 -26.94
CA ARG A 41 -12.33 -7.91 -25.69
C ARG A 41 -12.09 -8.72 -24.41
N LYS A 42 -11.18 -9.69 -24.50
CA LYS A 42 -10.86 -10.55 -23.36
C LYS A 42 -9.81 -9.85 -22.48
N LEU A 43 -10.17 -9.55 -21.24
CA LEU A 43 -9.22 -9.04 -20.26
C LEU A 43 -8.37 -10.18 -19.71
N VAL A 44 -7.06 -9.97 -19.66
CA VAL A 44 -6.09 -10.91 -19.10
C VAL A 44 -5.09 -10.16 -18.23
N VAL A 45 -4.51 -10.87 -17.26
CA VAL A 45 -3.38 -10.37 -16.49
C VAL A 45 -2.09 -10.82 -17.17
N GLU A 46 -1.30 -9.86 -17.64
CA GLU A 46 0.06 -10.11 -18.07
C GLU A 46 0.98 -10.12 -16.85
N CYS A 47 1.47 -11.30 -16.49
CA CYS A 47 2.32 -11.53 -15.32
C CYS A 47 3.78 -11.16 -15.61
N ASN A 48 4.05 -9.87 -15.80
CA ASN A 48 5.36 -9.34 -16.20
C ASN A 48 6.25 -8.85 -15.03
N ALA A 49 5.82 -9.08 -13.79
CA ALA A 49 6.56 -8.72 -12.57
C ALA A 49 6.94 -7.23 -12.45
N GLU A 50 6.19 -6.33 -13.10
CA GLU A 50 6.37 -4.88 -12.91
C GLU A 50 6.02 -4.41 -11.48
N GLY A 51 5.40 -5.26 -10.67
CA GLY A 51 5.13 -5.02 -9.25
C GLY A 51 3.80 -4.33 -8.97
N ALA A 52 3.52 -4.10 -7.69
CA ALA A 52 2.36 -3.35 -7.21
C ALA A 52 2.77 -1.91 -6.86
N LEU A 53 1.81 -0.99 -6.82
CA LEU A 53 2.07 0.38 -6.36
C LEU A 53 2.14 0.38 -4.83
N PHE A 54 3.14 1.06 -4.27
CA PHE A 54 3.32 1.21 -2.83
C PHE A 54 3.54 2.68 -2.51
N ILE A 55 2.64 3.25 -1.71
CA ILE A 55 2.64 4.65 -1.31
C ILE A 55 2.88 4.73 0.19
N GLU A 56 3.86 5.53 0.57
CA GLU A 56 4.06 5.97 1.95
C GLU A 56 3.51 7.38 2.05
N ALA A 57 2.61 7.61 3.01
CA ALA A 57 1.96 8.88 3.23
C ALA A 57 2.15 9.29 4.70
N HIS A 58 2.31 10.59 4.93
CA HIS A 58 2.38 11.16 6.26
C HIS A 58 1.21 12.12 6.43
N ALA A 59 0.57 12.10 7.59
CA ALA A 59 -0.44 13.08 7.93
C ALA A 59 -0.21 13.59 9.35
N ASP A 60 -0.26 14.92 9.50
CA ASP A 60 -0.07 15.65 10.76
C ASP A 60 -1.35 15.62 11.60
N VAL A 61 -1.89 14.43 11.79
CA VAL A 61 -3.15 14.14 12.47
C VAL A 61 -2.95 12.92 13.36
N THR A 62 -3.66 12.89 14.49
CA THR A 62 -3.56 11.78 15.45
C THR A 62 -4.69 10.78 15.23
N LEU A 63 -4.49 9.52 15.62
CA LEU A 63 -5.58 8.52 15.56
C LEU A 63 -6.81 8.92 16.39
N ASP A 64 -6.63 9.64 17.49
CA ASP A 64 -7.73 10.10 18.35
C ASP A 64 -8.64 11.11 17.64
N GLN A 65 -8.08 11.94 16.74
CA GLN A 65 -8.87 12.85 15.90
C GLN A 65 -9.79 12.09 14.94
N PHE A 66 -9.40 10.87 14.55
CA PHE A 66 -10.22 10.01 13.70
C PHE A 66 -11.30 9.25 14.46
N LYS A 67 -11.23 9.21 15.82
CA LYS A 67 -12.00 8.33 16.70
C LYS A 67 -12.09 6.92 16.12
N VAL A 68 -11.34 5.96 16.64
CA VAL A 68 -11.29 4.58 16.08
C VAL A 68 -12.67 3.97 15.76
N GLU A 69 -13.71 4.35 16.52
CA GLU A 69 -15.12 3.98 16.30
C GLU A 69 -15.76 4.53 15.00
N ASP A 70 -15.24 5.65 14.49
CA ASP A 70 -15.64 6.38 13.28
C ASP A 70 -14.79 5.98 12.05
N LEU A 71 -13.80 5.08 12.20
CA LEU A 71 -13.10 4.42 11.08
C LEU A 71 -13.98 3.36 10.37
N ARG A 72 -15.29 3.58 10.34
CA ARG A 72 -16.25 2.78 9.59
C ARG A 72 -16.70 3.59 8.38
N PRO A 73 -16.97 2.96 7.23
CA PRO A 73 -17.56 3.66 6.11
C PRO A 73 -18.85 4.39 6.54
N PRO A 74 -19.01 5.69 6.23
CA PRO A 74 -18.05 6.56 5.52
C PRO A 74 -16.94 7.09 6.44
N ILE A 75 -15.67 6.84 6.09
CA ILE A 75 -14.51 7.33 6.85
C ILE A 75 -14.39 8.86 6.61
N PRO A 76 -14.35 9.69 7.67
CA PRO A 76 -14.12 11.13 7.53
C PRO A 76 -12.83 11.43 6.75
N CYS A 77 -12.84 12.44 5.87
CA CYS A 77 -11.69 12.89 5.07
C CYS A 77 -10.94 11.80 4.28
N LEU A 78 -11.62 10.69 3.93
CA LEU A 78 -11.04 9.59 3.15
C LEU A 78 -10.41 10.04 1.82
N GLN A 79 -11.01 11.03 1.16
CA GLN A 79 -10.50 11.56 -0.11
C GLN A 79 -9.16 12.27 0.05
N ASP A 80 -8.92 12.90 1.20
CA ASP A 80 -7.67 13.58 1.51
C ASP A 80 -6.59 12.59 1.99
N LEU A 81 -7.02 11.44 2.53
CA LEU A 81 -6.14 10.40 3.02
C LEU A 81 -5.72 9.38 1.98
N ILE A 82 -6.45 9.19 0.88
CA ILE A 82 -6.13 8.22 -0.16
C ILE A 82 -5.29 8.89 -1.25
N PHE A 83 -4.23 8.21 -1.69
CA PHE A 83 -3.49 8.59 -2.88
C PHE A 83 -4.36 8.33 -4.12
N ASP A 84 -4.82 9.42 -4.75
CA ASP A 84 -5.38 9.33 -6.09
C ASP A 84 -4.27 9.02 -7.08
N VAL A 85 -4.40 7.91 -7.82
CA VAL A 85 -3.39 7.50 -8.80
C VAL A 85 -3.56 8.38 -10.04
N PRO A 86 -2.62 9.32 -10.31
CA PRO A 86 -2.76 10.18 -11.47
C PRO A 86 -2.71 9.31 -12.73
N ALA A 87 -3.67 9.53 -13.64
CA ALA A 87 -3.90 8.73 -14.84
C ALA A 87 -4.47 7.31 -14.62
N SER A 88 -5.38 7.12 -13.66
CA SER A 88 -6.27 5.95 -13.60
C SER A 88 -7.24 5.80 -14.79
N SER A 89 -7.17 6.72 -15.76
CA SER A 89 -8.04 6.82 -16.93
C SER A 89 -7.94 5.66 -17.93
N PRO A 90 -6.82 4.92 -18.06
CA PRO A 90 -6.80 3.62 -18.71
C PRO A 90 -6.80 2.49 -17.68
N ILE A 91 -7.85 1.67 -17.70
CA ILE A 91 -7.93 0.41 -16.95
C ILE A 91 -6.84 -0.59 -17.44
N LEU A 92 -6.37 -0.41 -18.67
CA LEU A 92 -5.29 -1.20 -19.26
C LEU A 92 -3.92 -0.65 -18.86
N HIS A 93 -2.96 -1.53 -18.66
CA HIS A 93 -1.60 -1.20 -18.24
C HIS A 93 -1.46 -0.60 -16.83
N SER A 94 -2.54 -0.56 -16.05
CA SER A 94 -2.47 -0.13 -14.66
C SER A 94 -1.98 -1.28 -13.75
N PRO A 95 -1.29 -0.95 -12.63
CA PRO A 95 -1.03 -1.90 -11.56
C PRO A 95 -2.35 -2.47 -11.00
N LEU A 96 -2.36 -3.76 -10.66
CA LEU A 96 -3.57 -4.40 -10.15
C LEU A 96 -3.84 -4.12 -8.67
N LEU A 97 -2.80 -3.80 -7.90
CA LEU A 97 -2.88 -3.49 -6.48
C LEU A 97 -2.14 -2.20 -6.15
N LEU A 98 -2.71 -1.45 -5.22
CA LEU A 98 -2.12 -0.31 -4.54
C LEU A 98 -2.12 -0.59 -3.04
N PHE A 99 -0.95 -0.46 -2.43
CA PHE A 99 -0.79 -0.47 -0.98
C PHE A 99 -0.43 0.94 -0.53
N GLN A 100 -1.21 1.48 0.41
CA GLN A 100 -0.89 2.75 1.03
C GLN A 100 -0.68 2.56 2.52
N VAL A 101 0.49 3.01 3.00
CA VAL A 101 0.83 3.05 4.42
C VAL A 101 0.77 4.50 4.88
N LEU A 102 -0.17 4.80 5.76
CA LEU A 102 -0.34 6.12 6.34
C LEU A 102 0.32 6.17 7.72
N LEU A 103 1.36 6.98 7.86
CA LEU A 103 2.03 7.27 9.12
C LEU A 103 1.39 8.51 9.75
N LEU A 104 0.81 8.30 10.92
CA LEU A 104 0.14 9.33 11.71
C LEU A 104 1.06 9.85 12.81
N LEU A 105 0.86 11.11 13.20
CA LEU A 105 1.59 11.68 14.32
C LEU A 105 1.09 11.03 15.63
N LEU A 106 1.98 10.30 16.32
CA LEU A 106 1.73 9.87 17.70
C LEU A 106 2.27 10.96 18.62
N LEU A 107 1.39 11.76 19.23
CA LEU A 107 1.75 12.50 20.44
C LEU A 107 1.87 11.48 21.58
N LEU A 108 3.10 11.19 22.00
CA LEU A 108 3.38 10.56 23.30
C LEU A 108 3.10 11.55 24.44
#